data_AF-A0A9C9SDR8-F1
#
_entry.id   AF-A0A9C9SDR8-F1
#
_cell.length_a   1.000
_cell.length_b   1.000
_cell.length_c   1.000
_cell.angle_alpha   90.00
_cell.angle_beta   90.00
_cell.angle_gamma   90.00
#
_symmetry.space_group_name_H-M   'P 1'
#
loop_
_entity.id
_entity.type
_entity.pdbx_description
1 polymer ?
#
loop_
_entity_poly.entity_id
_entity_poly.type
_entity_poly.pdbx_seq_one_letter_code
_entity_poly.pdbx_strand_id
1 'polypeptide(L)'
;MKLEATGMKERLLLVLERTIAAVFVAIIVVLTLGVVIGTVRLFINLGTLAASGGVTGQYLKTISDVLTLFILVELTRSLVDYFSENRLRLTFIVDAAIVFVLREIMIKLFEHKIGTDEIYALSALLFVMGALRIASVLVFQRERQMMADNNG
;
A
#
# COMPACT_ATOMS: atom_id res chain seq x y z
N MET A 1 -41.82 -17.82 10.54
CA MET A 1 -41.11 -17.43 9.31
C MET A 1 -40.02 -16.36 9.51
N LYS A 2 -40.21 -15.31 10.34
CA LYS A 2 -39.18 -14.27 10.60
C LYS A 2 -37.93 -14.76 11.38
N LEU A 3 -38.04 -15.84 12.15
CA LEU A 3 -36.92 -16.40 12.94
C LEU A 3 -35.92 -17.25 12.11
N GLU A 4 -36.35 -17.94 11.05
CA GLU A 4 -35.42 -18.72 10.19
C GLU A 4 -34.51 -17.82 9.33
N ALA A 5 -35.03 -16.68 8.88
CA ALA A 5 -34.26 -15.74 8.06
C ALA A 5 -33.09 -15.09 8.81
N THR A 6 -33.18 -14.95 10.13
CA THR A 6 -32.11 -14.38 10.97
C THR A 6 -30.96 -15.36 11.16
N GLY A 7 -31.25 -16.62 11.47
CA GLY A 7 -30.22 -17.66 11.66
C GLY A 7 -29.47 -18.00 10.37
N MET A 8 -30.12 -17.92 9.21
CA MET A 8 -29.45 -18.13 7.92
C MET A 8 -28.53 -16.96 7.57
N LYS A 9 -28.91 -15.71 7.86
CA LYS A 9 -28.05 -14.54 7.66
C LYS A 9 -26.79 -14.59 8.53
N GLU A 10 -26.92 -14.93 9.80
CA GLU A 10 -25.76 -15.07 10.70
C GLU A 10 -24.77 -16.12 10.20
N ARG A 11 -25.26 -17.28 9.76
CA ARG A 11 -24.39 -18.32 9.18
C ARG A 11 -23.69 -17.87 7.91
N LEU A 12 -24.39 -17.14 7.03
CA LEU A 12 -23.80 -16.59 5.80
C LEU A 12 -22.71 -15.56 6.10
N LEU A 13 -22.95 -14.66 7.05
CA LEU A 13 -21.96 -13.66 7.47
C LEU A 13 -20.71 -14.32 8.07
N LEU A 14 -20.89 -15.33 8.94
CA LEU A 14 -19.76 -16.07 9.52
C LEU A 14 -18.91 -16.79 8.48
N VAL A 15 -19.53 -17.41 7.47
CA VAL A 15 -18.79 -18.06 6.38
C VAL A 15 -18.07 -17.02 5.50
N LEU A 16 -18.70 -15.89 5.22
CA LEU A 16 -18.10 -14.81 4.44
C LEU A 16 -16.87 -14.23 5.15
N GLU A 17 -17.00 -13.88 6.43
CA GLU A 17 -15.90 -13.35 7.25
C GLU A 17 -14.73 -14.33 7.34
N ARG A 18 -15.01 -15.62 7.58
CA ARG A 18 -14.00 -16.69 7.60
C ARG A 18 -13.27 -16.80 6.26
N THR A 19 -14.00 -16.70 5.16
CA THR A 19 -13.44 -16.81 3.81
C THR A 19 -12.56 -15.61 3.49
N ILE A 20 -13.02 -14.39 3.81
CA ILE A 20 -12.26 -13.16 3.64
C ILE A 20 -10.95 -13.26 4.44
N ALA A 21 -11.03 -13.63 5.72
CA ALA A 21 -9.84 -13.80 6.57
C ALA A 21 -8.84 -14.80 5.97
N ALA A 22 -9.31 -15.95 5.49
CA ALA A 22 -8.44 -16.96 4.87
C ALA A 22 -7.75 -16.43 3.60
N VAL A 23 -8.47 -15.70 2.75
CA VAL A 23 -7.91 -15.08 1.54
C VAL A 23 -6.86 -14.02 1.88
N PHE A 24 -7.13 -13.14 2.83
CA PHE A 24 -6.17 -12.12 3.26
C PHE A 24 -4.90 -12.72 3.83
N VAL A 25 -5.01 -13.75 4.68
CA VAL A 25 -3.85 -14.48 5.20
C VAL A 25 -3.04 -15.10 4.06
N ALA A 26 -3.69 -15.74 3.09
CA ALA A 26 -3.01 -16.31 1.93
C ALA A 26 -2.27 -15.24 1.11
N ILE A 27 -2.89 -14.08 0.87
CA ILE A 27 -2.25 -12.95 0.16
C ILE A 27 -1.04 -12.44 0.94
N ILE A 28 -1.16 -12.22 2.25
CA ILE A 28 -0.06 -11.74 3.10
C ILE A 28 1.11 -12.73 3.05
N VAL A 29 0.86 -14.03 3.13
CA VAL A 29 1.89 -15.07 3.03
C VAL A 29 2.62 -14.99 1.68
N VAL A 30 1.89 -14.92 0.57
CA VAL A 30 2.49 -14.84 -0.77
C VAL A 30 3.32 -13.58 -0.94
N LEU A 31 2.81 -12.42 -0.51
CA LEU A 31 3.54 -11.15 -0.58
C LEU A 31 4.80 -11.17 0.28
N THR A 32 4.72 -11.72 1.49
CA THR A 32 5.86 -11.88 2.39
C THR A 32 6.94 -12.76 1.76
N LEU A 33 6.56 -13.89 1.15
CA LEU A 33 7.49 -14.74 0.42
C LEU A 33 8.12 -14.00 -0.77
N GLY A 34 7.33 -13.21 -1.50
CA GLY A 34 7.84 -12.35 -2.57
C GLY A 34 8.89 -11.36 -2.09
N VAL A 35 8.66 -10.70 -0.95
CA VAL A 35 9.62 -9.77 -0.32
C VAL A 35 10.91 -10.51 0.05
N VAL A 36 10.81 -11.67 0.68
CA VAL A 36 11.98 -12.48 1.07
C VAL A 36 12.79 -12.89 -0.16
N ILE A 37 12.14 -13.46 -1.17
CA ILE A 37 12.81 -13.91 -2.41
C ILE A 37 13.47 -12.73 -3.13
N GLY A 38 12.75 -11.62 -3.28
CA GLY A 38 13.30 -10.44 -3.95
C GLY A 38 14.49 -9.84 -3.19
N THR A 39 14.42 -9.81 -1.85
CA THR A 39 15.51 -9.33 -0.99
C THR A 39 16.75 -10.20 -1.16
N VAL A 40 16.60 -11.53 -1.13
CA VAL A 40 17.72 -12.46 -1.36
C VAL A 40 18.34 -12.25 -2.75
N ARG A 41 17.52 -12.10 -3.80
CA ARG A 41 18.02 -11.81 -5.16
C ARG A 41 18.78 -10.49 -5.23
N LEU A 42 18.30 -9.45 -4.53
CA LEU A 42 18.98 -8.16 -4.47
C LEU A 42 20.39 -8.30 -3.88
N PHE A 43 20.53 -9.03 -2.77
CA PHE A 43 21.83 -9.25 -2.13
C PHE A 43 22.80 -10.03 -3.04
N ILE A 44 22.32 -11.05 -3.75
CA ILE A 44 23.13 -11.80 -4.72
C ILE A 44 23.61 -10.86 -5.83
N ASN A 45 22.71 -10.07 -6.42
CA ASN A 45 23.05 -9.13 -7.48
C ASN A 45 24.10 -8.11 -7.01
N LEU A 46 23.92 -7.52 -5.81
CA LEU A 46 24.88 -6.60 -5.19
C LEU A 46 26.27 -7.23 -5.00
N GLY A 47 26.32 -8.50 -4.56
CA GLY A 47 27.59 -9.23 -4.44
C GLY A 47 28.31 -9.39 -5.77
N THR A 48 27.57 -9.69 -6.85
CA THR A 48 28.17 -9.81 -8.19
C THR A 48 28.69 -8.47 -8.73
N LEU A 49 27.97 -7.38 -8.48
CA LEU A 49 28.35 -6.02 -8.85
C LEU A 49 29.67 -5.57 -8.19
N ALA A 50 29.83 -5.89 -6.90
CA ALA A 50 31.04 -5.59 -6.15
C ALA A 50 32.26 -6.35 -6.69
N ALA A 51 32.05 -7.55 -7.26
CA ALA A 51 33.12 -8.36 -7.84
C ALA A 51 33.51 -7.93 -9.27
N SER A 52 32.62 -7.28 -10.04
CA SER A 52 32.80 -7.07 -11.49
C SER A 52 33.28 -5.68 -11.91
N GLY A 53 33.47 -4.72 -11.01
CA GLY A 53 34.28 -3.49 -11.21
C GLY A 53 33.80 -2.43 -12.22
N GLY A 54 32.92 -2.73 -13.19
CA GLY A 54 32.36 -1.76 -14.15
C GLY A 54 30.83 -1.73 -14.10
N VAL A 55 30.21 -0.59 -13.73
CA VAL A 55 28.93 -0.70 -13.01
C VAL A 55 27.87 0.39 -13.28
N THR A 56 28.04 1.35 -14.19
CA THR A 56 27.09 2.48 -14.26
C THR A 56 25.64 2.08 -14.59
N GLY A 57 25.43 1.17 -15.54
CA GLY A 57 24.08 0.71 -15.92
C GLY A 57 23.43 -0.27 -14.93
N GLN A 58 24.23 -0.94 -14.12
CA GLN A 58 23.76 -2.05 -13.28
C GLN A 58 23.39 -1.56 -11.87
N TYR A 59 23.87 -0.38 -11.46
CA TYR A 59 23.32 0.38 -10.33
C TYR A 59 21.88 0.86 -10.56
N LEU A 60 21.55 1.36 -11.75
CA LEU A 60 20.19 1.80 -12.09
C LEU A 60 19.18 0.66 -11.93
N LYS A 61 19.52 -0.52 -12.45
CA LYS A 61 18.69 -1.72 -12.27
C LYS A 61 18.54 -2.10 -10.79
N THR A 62 19.62 -2.01 -10.02
CA THR A 62 19.60 -2.32 -8.58
C THR A 62 18.68 -1.36 -7.82
N ILE A 63 18.73 -0.06 -8.13
CA ILE A 63 17.85 0.95 -7.52
C ILE A 63 16.38 0.67 -7.88
N SER A 64 16.09 0.33 -9.15
CA SER A 64 14.74 -0.06 -9.58
C SER A 64 14.24 -1.32 -8.87
N ASP A 65 15.10 -2.34 -8.69
CA ASP A 65 14.81 -3.56 -7.95
C ASP A 65 14.51 -3.26 -6.45
N VAL A 66 15.26 -2.34 -5.81
CA VAL A 66 15.00 -1.87 -4.43
C VAL A 66 13.67 -1.12 -4.33
N LEU A 67 13.38 -0.21 -5.27
CA LEU A 67 12.10 0.48 -5.29
C LEU A 67 10.96 -0.51 -5.51
N THR A 68 11.11 -1.53 -6.34
CA THR A 68 10.09 -2.56 -6.51
C THR A 68 9.87 -3.35 -5.21
N LEU A 69 10.94 -3.73 -4.53
CA LEU A 69 10.86 -4.42 -3.22
C LEU A 69 10.18 -3.59 -2.16
N PHE A 70 10.51 -2.30 -2.08
CA PHE A 70 9.89 -1.44 -1.09
C PHE A 70 8.37 -1.27 -1.39
N ILE A 71 7.87 -1.42 -2.64
CA ILE A 71 6.41 -1.48 -2.92
C ILE A 71 5.81 -2.68 -2.21
N LEU A 72 6.46 -3.82 -2.41
CA LEU A 72 5.97 -5.10 -1.94
C LEU A 72 5.90 -5.13 -0.40
N VAL A 73 6.88 -4.51 0.27
CA VAL A 73 6.87 -4.28 1.73
C VAL A 73 5.70 -3.37 2.13
N GLU A 74 5.50 -2.25 1.45
CA GLU A 74 4.43 -1.29 1.76
C GLU A 74 3.03 -1.91 1.62
N LEU A 75 2.81 -2.67 0.54
CA LEU A 75 1.56 -3.40 0.30
C LEU A 75 1.33 -4.48 1.36
N THR A 76 2.38 -5.22 1.72
CA THR A 76 2.30 -6.21 2.80
C THR A 76 1.92 -5.54 4.11
N ARG A 77 2.56 -4.42 4.46
CA ARG A 77 2.25 -3.65 5.66
C ARG A 77 0.81 -3.14 5.66
N SER A 78 0.36 -2.54 4.56
CA SER A 78 -1.01 -2.02 4.41
C SER A 78 -2.07 -3.13 4.58
N LEU A 79 -1.80 -4.34 4.08
CA LEU A 79 -2.68 -5.50 4.24
C LEU A 79 -2.67 -6.06 5.66
N VAL A 80 -1.51 -6.08 6.31
CA VAL A 80 -1.38 -6.48 7.72
C VAL A 80 -2.12 -5.50 8.62
N ASP A 81 -1.97 -4.19 8.39
CA ASP A 81 -2.65 -3.15 9.16
C ASP A 81 -4.18 -3.24 8.99
N TYR A 82 -4.65 -3.51 7.76
CA TYR A 82 -6.07 -3.80 7.52
C TYR A 82 -6.57 -5.01 8.34
N PHE A 83 -5.81 -6.10 8.37
CA PHE A 83 -6.18 -7.30 9.13
C PHE A 83 -6.17 -7.04 10.65
N SER A 84 -5.25 -6.21 11.15
CA SER A 84 -5.11 -5.90 12.57
C SER A 84 -6.22 -4.97 13.08
N GLU A 85 -6.64 -3.98 12.31
CA GLU A 85 -7.65 -2.99 12.75
C GLU A 85 -9.10 -3.39 12.41
N ASN A 86 -9.29 -4.42 11.57
CA ASN A 86 -10.58 -4.90 11.08
C ASN A 86 -11.49 -3.79 10.48
N ARG A 87 -10.91 -2.63 10.18
CA ARG A 87 -11.58 -1.46 9.59
C ARG A 87 -10.61 -0.75 8.66
N LEU A 88 -11.08 -0.45 7.45
CA LEU A 88 -10.39 0.42 6.51
C LEU A 88 -10.63 1.86 6.93
N ARG A 89 -9.72 2.48 7.70
CA ARG A 89 -9.77 3.94 7.81
C ARG A 89 -9.30 4.53 6.49
N LEU A 90 -10.15 5.33 5.85
CA LEU A 90 -9.86 5.96 4.56
C LEU A 90 -8.51 6.70 4.57
N THR A 91 -8.15 7.31 5.70
CA THR A 91 -6.87 7.98 5.92
C THR A 91 -5.65 7.08 5.73
N PHE A 92 -5.70 5.81 6.15
CA PHE A 92 -4.60 4.88 5.95
C PHE A 92 -4.45 4.45 4.49
N ILE A 93 -5.58 4.25 3.79
CA ILE A 93 -5.56 3.90 2.36
C ILE A 93 -4.98 5.05 1.54
N VAL A 94 -5.40 6.29 1.82
CA VAL A 94 -4.91 7.47 1.10
C VAL A 94 -3.41 7.68 1.36
N ASP A 95 -2.93 7.47 2.58
CA ASP A 95 -1.49 7.54 2.87
C ASP A 95 -0.69 6.48 2.09
N ALA A 96 -1.15 5.23 2.09
CA ALA A 96 -0.52 4.16 1.32
C ALA A 96 -0.53 4.46 -0.19
N ALA A 97 -1.62 5.01 -0.72
CA ALA A 97 -1.74 5.39 -2.12
C ALA A 97 -0.78 6.55 -2.49
N ILE A 98 -0.61 7.55 -1.62
CA ILE A 98 0.35 8.63 -1.83
C ILE A 98 1.78 8.07 -1.88
N VAL A 99 2.16 7.22 -0.93
CA VAL A 99 3.49 6.57 -0.91
C VAL A 99 3.70 5.71 -2.16
N PHE A 100 2.68 5.00 -2.61
CA PHE A 100 2.72 4.21 -3.83
C PHE A 100 2.99 5.06 -5.08
N VAL A 101 2.25 6.16 -5.28
CA VAL A 101 2.44 7.05 -6.43
C VAL A 101 3.77 7.78 -6.39
N LEU A 102 4.18 8.29 -5.23
CA LEU A 102 5.48 8.95 -5.07
C LEU A 102 6.62 8.04 -5.51
N ARG A 103 6.51 6.76 -5.21
CA ARG A 103 7.52 5.80 -5.63
C ARG A 103 7.48 5.50 -7.12
N GLU A 104 6.32 5.34 -7.72
CA GLU A 104 6.22 5.17 -9.18
C GLU A 104 6.91 6.35 -9.91
N ILE A 105 6.71 7.57 -9.38
CA ILE A 105 7.44 8.76 -9.84
C ILE A 105 8.95 8.59 -9.66
N MET A 106 9.42 8.13 -8.49
CA MET A 106 10.85 7.87 -8.28
C MET A 106 11.40 6.83 -9.26
N ILE A 107 10.72 5.71 -9.51
CA ILE A 107 11.17 4.67 -10.46
C ILE A 107 11.32 5.29 -11.85
N LYS A 108 10.27 5.93 -12.37
CA LYS A 108 10.30 6.50 -13.71
C LYS A 108 11.33 7.61 -13.85
N LEU A 109 11.54 8.41 -12.79
CA LEU A 109 12.55 9.45 -12.75
C LEU A 109 13.96 8.85 -12.81
N PHE A 110 14.23 7.79 -12.03
CA PHE A 110 15.50 7.09 -12.07
C PHE A 110 15.75 6.38 -13.41
N GLU A 111 14.73 5.78 -14.01
CA GLU A 111 14.84 5.14 -15.32
C GLU A 111 14.95 6.14 -16.48
N HIS A 112 14.88 7.44 -16.23
CA HIS A 112 14.85 8.50 -17.25
C HIS A 112 13.73 8.30 -18.29
N LYS A 113 12.62 7.67 -17.89
CA LYS A 113 11.49 7.33 -18.77
C LYS A 113 10.30 8.27 -18.65
N ILE A 114 10.42 9.35 -17.88
CA ILE A 114 9.35 10.30 -17.68
C ILE A 114 9.21 11.21 -18.89
N GLY A 115 8.11 11.07 -19.62
CA GLY A 115 7.64 12.06 -20.59
C GLY A 115 6.96 13.24 -19.89
N THR A 116 6.98 14.42 -20.51
CA THR A 116 6.34 15.64 -19.99
C THR A 116 4.86 15.43 -19.66
N ASP A 117 4.14 14.69 -20.50
CA ASP A 117 2.71 14.39 -20.29
C ASP A 117 2.47 13.54 -19.03
N GLU A 118 3.35 12.57 -18.76
CA GLU A 118 3.28 11.77 -17.53
C GLU A 118 3.58 12.61 -16.29
N ILE A 119 4.48 13.60 -16.36
CA ILE A 119 4.73 14.52 -15.25
C ILE A 119 3.44 15.25 -14.88
N TYR A 120 2.73 15.80 -15.87
CA TYR A 120 1.48 16.52 -15.62
C TYR A 120 0.41 15.60 -15.03
N ALA A 121 0.26 14.39 -15.57
CA ALA A 121 -0.70 13.41 -15.06
C ALA A 121 -0.39 12.99 -13.61
N LEU A 122 0.88 12.67 -13.30
CA LEU A 122 1.32 12.28 -11.97
C LEU A 122 1.24 13.44 -10.97
N SER A 123 1.53 14.66 -11.41
CA SER A 123 1.38 15.87 -10.59
C SER A 123 -0.07 16.16 -10.26
N ALA A 124 -0.98 16.04 -11.23
CA ALA A 124 -2.42 16.20 -11.01
C ALA A 124 -2.95 15.12 -10.06
N LEU A 125 -2.54 13.86 -10.24
CA LEU A 125 -2.88 12.76 -9.35
C LEU A 125 -2.41 13.01 -7.92
N LEU A 126 -1.14 13.39 -7.74
CA LEU A 126 -0.59 13.73 -6.43
C LEU A 126 -1.33 14.90 -5.78
N PHE A 127 -1.69 15.91 -6.55
CA PHE A 127 -2.44 17.06 -6.05
C PHE A 127 -3.82 16.63 -5.53
N VAL A 128 -4.55 15.82 -6.29
CA VAL A 128 -5.86 15.29 -5.87
C VAL A 128 -5.73 14.44 -4.61
N MET A 129 -4.75 13.54 -4.54
CA MET A 129 -4.55 12.71 -3.35
C MET A 129 -4.15 13.54 -2.13
N GLY A 130 -3.28 14.55 -2.30
CA GLY A 130 -2.93 15.48 -1.23
C GLY A 130 -4.14 16.26 -0.72
N ALA A 131 -5.00 16.74 -1.63
CA ALA A 131 -6.25 17.41 -1.27
C ALA A 131 -7.20 16.47 -0.50
N LEU A 132 -7.36 15.22 -0.96
CA LEU A 132 -8.16 14.20 -0.27
C LEU A 132 -7.62 13.90 1.13
N ARG A 133 -6.29 13.85 1.28
CA ARG A 133 -5.65 13.61 2.58
C ARG A 133 -5.93 14.74 3.55
N ILE A 134 -5.74 15.99 3.12
CA ILE A 134 -6.02 17.17 3.94
C ILE A 134 -7.50 17.21 4.32
N ALA A 135 -8.41 17.01 3.36
CA ALA A 135 -9.85 16.99 3.61
C ALA A 135 -10.24 15.90 4.62
N SER A 136 -9.69 14.69 4.48
CA SER A 136 -9.97 13.57 5.40
C SER A 136 -9.52 13.87 6.84
N VAL A 137 -8.36 14.54 7.01
CA VAL A 137 -7.89 14.95 8.35
C VAL A 137 -8.79 16.04 8.94
N LEU A 138 -9.16 17.04 8.15
CA LEU A 138 -9.99 18.16 8.61
C LEU A 138 -11.39 17.70 9.03
N VAL A 139 -12.03 16.82 8.24
CA VAL A 139 -13.34 16.26 8.57
C VAL A 139 -13.27 15.45 9.87
N PHE A 140 -12.25 14.60 10.02
CA PHE A 140 -12.04 13.80 11.23
C PHE A 140 -11.82 14.68 12.48
N GLN A 141 -11.11 15.81 12.35
CA GLN A 141 -10.93 16.77 13.45
C GLN A 141 -12.24 17.47 13.83
N ARG A 142 -13.07 17.85 12.85
CA ARG A 142 -14.36 18.49 13.10
C ARG A 142 -15.34 17.58 13.83
N GLU A 143 -15.42 16.31 13.45
CA GLU A 143 -16.27 15.33 14.15
C GLU A 143 -15.89 15.21 15.63
N ARG A 144 -14.59 15.20 15.94
CA ARG A 144 -14.09 15.17 17.31
C ARG A 144 -14.41 16.44 18.12
N GLN A 145 -14.36 17.62 17.49
CA GLN A 145 -14.69 18.88 18.16
C GLN A 145 -16.18 18.97 18.50
N MET A 146 -17.07 18.54 17.60
CA MET A 146 -18.51 18.56 17.85
C MET A 146 -18.94 17.62 18.99
N MET A 147 -18.27 16.48 19.15
CA MET A 147 -18.54 15.56 20.28
C MET A 147 -18.02 16.11 21.63
N ALA A 148 -17.00 16.96 21.62
CA ALA A 148 -16.47 17.59 22.83
C ALA A 148 -17.36 18.74 23.30
N ASP A 149 -17.95 19.50 22.38
CA ASP A 149 -18.82 20.65 22.66
C ASP A 149 -20.22 20.22 23.16
N ASN A 150 -20.73 19.07 22.71
CA ASN A 150 -22.03 18.54 23.16
C ASN A 150 -22.00 17.86 24.55
N ASN A 151 -20.82 17.72 25.17
CA ASN A 151 -20.63 17.08 26.48
C ASN A 151 -20.20 18.07 27.59
N GLY A 152 -20.18 19.39 27.31
CA GLY A 152 -19.96 20.46 28.29
C GLY A 152 -21.24 21.22 28.60
#